data_AF-A0A940F999-F1
#
_entry.id   AF-A0A940F999-F1
#
_cell.length_a   1.000
_cell.length_b   1.000
_cell.length_c   1.000
_cell.angle_alpha   90.00
_cell.angle_beta   90.00
_cell.angle_gamma   90.00
#
_symmetry.space_group_name_H-M   'P 1'
#
loop_
_entity.id
_entity.type
_entity.pdbx_description
1 polymer ?
#
loop_
_entity_poly.entity_id
_entity_poly.type
_entity_poly.pdbx_seq_one_letter_code
_entity_poly.pdbx_strand_id
1 'polypeptide(L)'
;MPHPSNTSLPTLSYRLGMERPHTHLFQVELRVPAWPGEHVDLALPAWTPGAYKIVDNARNLRGFEVRGLNGEVLKYDRQDLHTWRVHHGGNGFTARYQVYADKMTIHQAQLNAQHAFVNGCMVFLYPVGGQHCPAELEVEAPEGWKIGTGLETLSETRFKAPTYDDLIDCPLEIGTFQEAEFFVDGTPYRIVWNGPTPMDRVRVVDGLRKLIETETAFWGKAPYKSYTFIYNVTKDDYLNGLEHKNSTAIQGPIDLDRNDKGFFALTAHELFHVWNIKRLRPIGFGPFDYSRPAHTTALWVVEGLTEYYTDLMCLRAGLSTRSEYLRGIADNLVHLERSPGRHFTNLEQASFITWNFGDDRWNGAVNYYLKGSLAGLALDLEIRTLTDNMKSLDDVMRVLWERYGAPDLPYDPEEVEAVIEEVVGQPMGAFFDHHLRSTADTDWEAVFAKAGLTLSVERETPALQARLAAKEGGMLIEDVRAQGAAEHAGLMTGDLLVAIGDRKATAALTGSLDAYFKPGDTIPVYFFRNDRLHATEVTFGGDRQYAIRPVEAPTPLQERILQTWLAAPSRIPTYVR
;
A
#
# COMPACT_ATOMS: atom_id res chain seq x y z
N MET A 1 -4.01 -33.92 -18.66
CA MET A 1 -5.47 -33.99 -18.40
C MET A 1 -6.19 -33.49 -19.64
N PRO A 2 -7.33 -34.08 -20.05
CA PRO A 2 -8.02 -33.62 -21.24
C PRO A 2 -8.50 -32.18 -21.03
N HIS A 3 -8.25 -31.32 -22.02
CA HIS A 3 -8.72 -29.94 -22.03
C HIS A 3 -10.24 -29.91 -21.78
N PRO A 4 -10.73 -29.13 -20.80
CA PRO A 4 -12.17 -28.94 -20.65
C PRO A 4 -12.70 -28.28 -21.92
N SER A 5 -13.83 -28.79 -22.39
CA SER A 5 -14.59 -28.29 -23.52
C SER A 5 -14.74 -26.77 -23.49
N ASN A 6 -14.65 -26.17 -24.66
CA ASN A 6 -14.75 -24.74 -24.96
C ASN A 6 -16.19 -24.19 -24.73
N THR A 7 -16.74 -24.39 -23.53
CA THR A 7 -17.95 -23.70 -23.05
C THR A 7 -17.50 -22.36 -22.48
N SER A 8 -17.87 -21.26 -23.15
CA SER A 8 -17.67 -19.91 -22.62
C SER A 8 -18.24 -19.79 -21.21
N LEU A 9 -17.47 -19.28 -20.26
CA LEU A 9 -17.94 -19.04 -18.90
C LEU A 9 -19.19 -18.15 -18.91
N PRO A 10 -20.17 -18.39 -18.02
CA PRO A 10 -21.34 -17.55 -17.89
C PRO A 10 -20.97 -16.10 -17.54
N THR A 11 -21.62 -15.13 -18.18
CA THR A 11 -21.49 -13.71 -17.82
C THR A 11 -22.39 -13.36 -16.64
N LEU A 12 -21.83 -12.73 -15.62
CA LEU A 12 -22.54 -12.15 -14.48
C LEU A 12 -23.01 -10.73 -14.84
N SER A 13 -24.25 -10.37 -14.51
CA SER A 13 -24.74 -9.00 -14.73
C SER A 13 -25.07 -8.33 -13.42
N TYR A 14 -24.49 -7.15 -13.19
CA TYR A 14 -24.68 -6.33 -12.01
C TYR A 14 -25.43 -5.04 -12.38
N ARG A 15 -26.33 -4.62 -11.50
CA ARG A 15 -26.91 -3.28 -11.52
C ARG A 15 -26.69 -2.63 -10.16
N LEU A 16 -26.12 -1.43 -10.16
CA LEU A 16 -25.80 -0.63 -8.98
C LEU A 16 -26.63 0.65 -8.99
N GLY A 17 -27.65 0.71 -8.14
CA GLY A 17 -28.52 1.87 -7.97
C GLY A 17 -28.20 2.68 -6.71
N MET A 18 -28.45 3.99 -6.78
CA MET A 18 -28.24 4.91 -5.65
C MET A 18 -29.26 6.05 -5.63
N GLU A 19 -30.52 5.76 -5.95
CA GLU A 19 -31.63 6.73 -6.07
C GLU A 19 -31.78 7.68 -4.88
N ARG A 20 -31.39 7.24 -3.67
CA ARG A 20 -31.47 8.02 -2.44
C ARG A 20 -30.09 8.13 -1.78
N PRO A 21 -29.17 8.93 -2.35
CA PRO A 21 -27.77 8.93 -1.96
C PRO A 21 -27.54 9.39 -0.50
N HIS A 22 -28.41 10.26 0.03
CA HIS A 22 -28.41 10.69 1.44
C HIS A 22 -28.69 9.56 2.46
N THR A 23 -29.10 8.38 2.01
CA THR A 23 -29.35 7.24 2.90
C THR A 23 -28.13 6.34 3.07
N HIS A 24 -27.05 6.61 2.33
CA HIS A 24 -25.83 5.80 2.31
C HIS A 24 -26.08 4.34 1.88
N LEU A 25 -27.12 4.07 1.09
CA LEU A 25 -27.49 2.73 0.67
C LEU A 25 -27.42 2.55 -0.83
N PHE A 26 -26.48 1.72 -1.26
CA PHE A 26 -26.51 1.17 -2.60
C PHE A 26 -27.63 0.12 -2.71
N GLN A 27 -28.32 0.09 -3.84
CA GLN A 27 -29.18 -1.01 -4.28
C GLN A 27 -28.38 -1.86 -5.26
N VAL A 28 -28.20 -3.15 -4.97
CA VAL A 28 -27.42 -4.03 -5.83
C VAL A 28 -28.31 -5.17 -6.31
N GLU A 29 -28.25 -5.43 -7.60
CA GLU A 29 -28.84 -6.59 -8.24
C GLU A 29 -27.72 -7.37 -8.95
N LEU A 30 -27.59 -8.66 -8.61
CA LEU A 30 -26.74 -9.61 -9.31
C LEU A 30 -27.65 -10.61 -10.03
N ARG A 31 -27.54 -10.69 -11.36
CA ARG A 31 -28.14 -11.73 -12.17
C ARG A 31 -27.09 -12.79 -12.49
N VAL A 32 -27.36 -14.02 -12.02
CA VAL A 32 -26.57 -15.21 -12.32
C VAL A 32 -27.32 -16.02 -13.37
N PRO A 33 -26.72 -16.36 -14.53
CA PRO A 33 -27.34 -17.25 -15.50
C PRO A 33 -27.43 -18.68 -14.94
N ALA A 34 -27.90 -19.63 -15.76
CA ALA A 34 -27.92 -21.04 -15.35
C ALA A 34 -26.53 -21.49 -14.86
N TRP A 35 -26.49 -22.08 -13.66
CA TRP A 35 -25.26 -22.45 -12.96
C TRP A 35 -25.26 -23.95 -12.66
N PRO A 36 -24.12 -24.66 -12.70
CA PRO A 36 -24.10 -26.09 -12.40
C PRO A 36 -24.49 -26.41 -10.95
N GLY A 37 -25.27 -27.48 -10.77
CA GLY A 37 -25.65 -28.02 -9.45
C GLY A 37 -27.01 -27.54 -8.95
N GLU A 38 -27.49 -28.16 -7.86
CA GLU A 38 -28.76 -27.81 -7.22
C GLU A 38 -28.67 -26.50 -6.43
N HIS A 39 -27.46 -26.12 -6.01
CA HIS A 39 -27.19 -24.91 -5.26
C HIS A 39 -25.85 -24.28 -5.64
N VAL A 40 -25.71 -22.99 -5.36
CA VAL A 40 -24.45 -22.24 -5.44
C VAL A 40 -24.33 -21.32 -4.23
N ASP A 41 -23.10 -21.17 -3.74
CA ASP A 41 -22.81 -20.23 -2.66
C ASP A 41 -22.48 -18.86 -3.28
N LEU A 42 -23.16 -17.80 -2.86
CA LEU A 42 -22.79 -16.43 -3.13
C LEU A 42 -21.99 -15.87 -1.96
N ALA A 43 -20.85 -15.23 -2.23
CA ALA A 43 -19.99 -14.66 -1.21
C ALA A 43 -19.70 -13.17 -1.46
N LEU A 44 -19.56 -12.39 -0.39
CA LEU A 44 -18.95 -11.06 -0.43
C LEU A 44 -17.49 -11.20 0.02
N PRO A 45 -16.50 -10.60 -0.68
CA PRO A 45 -15.11 -10.68 -0.25
C PRO A 45 -14.90 -10.25 1.21
N ALA A 46 -14.17 -11.06 1.97
CA ALA A 46 -13.82 -10.78 3.36
C ALA A 46 -12.57 -9.89 3.47
N TRP A 47 -11.89 -9.61 2.36
CA TRP A 47 -10.74 -8.71 2.27
C TRP A 47 -10.59 -8.19 0.84
N THR A 48 -9.68 -7.22 0.64
CA THR A 48 -9.40 -6.60 -0.65
C THR A 48 -7.91 -6.77 -0.98
N PRO A 49 -7.53 -7.25 -2.17
CA PRO A 49 -6.12 -7.26 -2.60
C PRO A 49 -5.49 -5.87 -2.46
N GLY A 50 -4.29 -5.80 -1.89
CA GLY A 50 -3.63 -4.55 -1.47
C GLY A 50 -3.97 -4.11 -0.03
N ALA A 51 -4.97 -4.73 0.62
CA ALA A 51 -5.37 -4.46 1.99
C ALA A 51 -5.41 -5.76 2.83
N TYR A 52 -4.28 -6.13 3.43
CA TYR A 52 -4.07 -7.42 4.10
C TYR A 52 -4.73 -7.54 5.48
N LYS A 53 -6.05 -7.41 5.52
CA LYS A 53 -6.87 -7.55 6.73
C LYS A 53 -8.22 -8.16 6.38
N ILE A 54 -8.67 -9.11 7.21
CA ILE A 54 -10.06 -9.57 7.15
C ILE A 54 -10.97 -8.49 7.74
N VAL A 55 -11.96 -8.08 6.97
CA VAL A 55 -12.94 -7.08 7.33
C VAL A 55 -14.32 -7.69 7.19
N ASP A 56 -15.15 -7.54 8.23
CA ASP A 56 -16.55 -7.91 8.19
C ASP A 56 -17.33 -6.92 7.31
N ASN A 57 -17.20 -7.03 6.00
CA ASN A 57 -17.89 -6.21 5.00
C ASN A 57 -19.38 -6.57 4.93
N ALA A 58 -19.70 -7.84 5.16
CA ALA A 58 -21.04 -8.37 5.03
C ALA A 58 -22.01 -7.87 6.11
N ARG A 59 -21.52 -7.35 7.24
CA ARG A 59 -22.35 -6.62 8.22
C ARG A 59 -23.12 -5.42 7.64
N ASN A 60 -22.64 -4.85 6.54
CA ASN A 60 -23.28 -3.73 5.87
C ASN A 60 -24.35 -4.16 4.85
N LEU A 61 -24.41 -5.46 4.53
CA LEU A 61 -25.37 -6.01 3.58
C LEU A 61 -26.71 -6.31 4.29
N ARG A 62 -27.81 -5.87 3.68
CA ARG A 62 -29.17 -6.10 4.21
C ARG A 62 -30.21 -6.30 3.12
N GLY A 63 -31.38 -6.82 3.50
CA GLY A 63 -32.50 -7.02 2.57
C GLY A 63 -32.17 -8.02 1.45
N PHE A 64 -31.42 -9.08 1.76
CA PHE A 64 -31.02 -10.10 0.80
C PHE A 64 -32.23 -10.94 0.37
N GLU A 65 -32.54 -10.91 -0.92
CA GLU A 65 -33.62 -11.64 -1.57
C GLU A 65 -33.09 -12.34 -2.82
N VAL A 66 -33.63 -13.52 -3.13
CA VAL A 66 -33.24 -14.28 -4.32
C VAL A 66 -34.47 -14.82 -5.03
N ARG A 67 -34.52 -14.64 -6.35
CA ARG A 67 -35.64 -15.08 -7.19
C ARG A 67 -35.13 -15.76 -8.45
N GLY A 68 -35.82 -16.81 -8.91
CA GLY A 68 -35.57 -17.40 -10.22
C GLY A 68 -35.86 -16.38 -11.33
N LEU A 69 -35.33 -16.60 -12.54
CA LEU A 69 -35.55 -15.69 -13.67
C LEU A 69 -37.03 -15.59 -14.11
N ASN A 70 -37.87 -16.52 -13.66
CA ASN A 70 -39.33 -16.50 -13.85
C ASN A 70 -40.09 -15.75 -12.73
N GLY A 71 -39.38 -15.22 -11.71
CA GLY A 71 -39.94 -14.45 -10.59
C GLY A 71 -40.23 -15.26 -9.32
N GLU A 72 -40.08 -16.58 -9.35
CA GLU A 72 -40.30 -17.45 -8.18
C GLU A 72 -39.32 -17.11 -7.03
N VAL A 73 -39.79 -17.14 -5.79
CA VAL A 73 -38.90 -16.93 -4.63
C VAL A 73 -38.07 -18.19 -4.40
N LEU A 74 -36.75 -18.05 -4.35
CA LEU A 74 -35.84 -19.16 -4.08
C LEU A 74 -35.49 -19.23 -2.59
N LYS A 75 -35.24 -20.45 -2.10
CA LYS A 75 -34.72 -20.66 -0.75
C LYS A 75 -33.23 -20.33 -0.73
N TYR A 76 -32.77 -19.73 0.37
CA TYR A 76 -31.35 -19.63 0.68
C TYR A 76 -31.05 -19.93 2.16
N ASP A 77 -29.82 -20.34 2.45
CA ASP A 77 -29.32 -20.57 3.81
C ASP A 77 -27.99 -19.82 4.02
N ARG A 78 -27.83 -19.13 5.16
CA ARG A 78 -26.57 -18.47 5.50
C ARG A 78 -25.54 -19.52 5.93
N GLN A 79 -24.35 -19.52 5.31
CA GLN A 79 -23.28 -20.49 5.63
C GLN A 79 -22.32 -19.94 6.69
N ASP A 80 -22.00 -18.65 6.60
CA ASP A 80 -21.12 -17.92 7.51
C ASP A 80 -21.42 -16.41 7.47
N LEU A 81 -20.53 -15.58 8.02
CA LEU A 81 -20.68 -14.12 8.02
C LEU A 81 -20.72 -13.51 6.61
N HIS A 82 -20.18 -14.14 5.58
CA HIS A 82 -19.99 -13.58 4.24
C HIS A 82 -20.66 -14.38 3.11
N THR A 83 -21.27 -15.53 3.40
CA THR A 83 -21.70 -16.50 2.39
C THR A 83 -23.17 -16.93 2.51
N TRP A 84 -23.89 -16.96 1.39
CA TRP A 84 -25.28 -17.38 1.25
C TRP A 84 -25.41 -18.52 0.24
N ARG A 85 -25.91 -19.67 0.66
CA ARG A 85 -26.23 -20.79 -0.23
C ARG A 85 -27.59 -20.58 -0.87
N VAL A 86 -27.64 -20.44 -2.19
CA VAL A 86 -28.88 -20.29 -2.98
C VAL A 86 -29.25 -21.64 -3.58
N HIS A 87 -30.49 -22.09 -3.36
CA HIS A 87 -31.02 -23.33 -3.95
C HIS A 87 -31.79 -22.98 -5.23
N HIS A 88 -31.19 -23.26 -6.40
CA HIS A 88 -31.68 -22.80 -7.71
C HIS A 88 -31.93 -23.95 -8.71
N GLY A 89 -31.60 -25.21 -8.36
CA GLY A 89 -31.93 -26.38 -9.18
C GLY A 89 -31.33 -26.34 -10.59
N GLY A 90 -30.12 -25.79 -10.74
CA GLY A 90 -29.45 -25.62 -12.03
C GLY A 90 -29.90 -24.41 -12.86
N ASN A 91 -30.96 -23.72 -12.46
CA ASN A 91 -31.51 -22.58 -13.21
C ASN A 91 -30.81 -21.27 -12.87
N GLY A 92 -30.96 -20.26 -13.73
CA GLY A 92 -30.50 -18.90 -13.43
C GLY A 92 -31.41 -18.19 -12.43
N PHE A 93 -30.88 -17.16 -11.77
CA PHE A 93 -31.58 -16.40 -10.75
C PHE A 93 -31.05 -14.96 -10.62
N THR A 94 -31.77 -14.15 -9.87
CA THR A 94 -31.39 -12.79 -9.49
C THR A 94 -31.33 -12.68 -7.97
N ALA A 95 -30.21 -12.21 -7.44
CA ALA A 95 -30.04 -11.79 -6.05
C ALA A 95 -30.15 -10.27 -5.95
N ARG A 96 -30.96 -9.76 -5.02
CA ARG A 96 -31.11 -8.34 -4.71
C ARG A 96 -30.74 -8.08 -3.26
N TYR A 97 -30.04 -6.98 -3.00
CA TYR A 97 -29.63 -6.59 -1.66
C TYR A 97 -29.28 -5.11 -1.60
N GLN A 98 -29.11 -4.60 -0.39
CA GLN A 98 -28.62 -3.25 -0.12
C GLN A 98 -27.28 -3.32 0.60
N VAL A 99 -26.41 -2.34 0.34
CA VAL A 99 -25.13 -2.17 1.05
C VAL A 99 -25.09 -0.78 1.67
N TYR A 100 -24.93 -0.71 2.99
CA TYR A 100 -24.70 0.55 3.71
C TYR A 100 -23.23 0.99 3.61
N ALA A 101 -22.99 2.21 3.17
CA ALA A 101 -21.67 2.74 2.83
C ALA A 101 -21.52 4.20 3.25
N ASP A 102 -20.90 4.46 4.41
CA ASP A 102 -20.69 5.83 4.94
C ASP A 102 -19.26 6.03 5.45
N LYS A 103 -18.28 5.44 4.76
CA LYS A 103 -16.86 5.57 5.14
C LYS A 103 -16.02 5.91 3.94
N MET A 104 -15.59 7.18 3.85
CA MET A 104 -14.59 7.58 2.87
C MET A 104 -13.23 7.03 3.28
N THR A 105 -12.95 5.81 2.87
CA THR A 105 -11.57 5.32 2.76
C THR A 105 -11.42 4.51 1.47
N ILE A 106 -10.26 4.53 0.85
CA ILE A 106 -9.91 3.72 -0.33
C ILE A 106 -10.13 2.19 -0.13
N HIS A 107 -10.07 1.70 1.11
CA HIS A 107 -10.38 0.31 1.47
C HIS A 107 -11.86 0.04 1.83
N GLN A 108 -12.75 1.01 1.67
CA GLN A 108 -14.18 0.91 2.02
C GLN A 108 -15.03 1.51 0.89
N ALA A 109 -16.31 1.76 1.15
CA ALA A 109 -17.19 2.45 0.24
C ALA A 109 -17.91 3.62 0.96
N GLN A 110 -18.25 4.64 0.20
CA GLN A 110 -19.07 5.75 0.65
C GLN A 110 -20.13 6.08 -0.39
N LEU A 111 -21.33 6.38 0.07
CA LEU A 111 -22.39 7.00 -0.71
C LEU A 111 -22.97 8.13 0.14
N ASN A 112 -22.99 9.35 -0.37
CA ASN A 112 -23.64 10.49 0.28
C ASN A 112 -24.26 11.39 -0.77
N ALA A 113 -24.89 12.50 -0.38
CA ALA A 113 -25.59 13.38 -1.31
C ALA A 113 -24.67 14.09 -2.34
N GLN A 114 -23.34 13.99 -2.21
CA GLN A 114 -22.36 14.66 -3.07
C GLN A 114 -21.71 13.70 -4.08
N HIS A 115 -21.42 12.47 -3.69
CA HIS A 115 -20.75 11.48 -4.52
C HIS A 115 -20.93 10.05 -3.98
N ALA A 116 -20.37 9.09 -4.71
CA ALA A 116 -20.19 7.72 -4.28
C ALA A 116 -18.79 7.21 -4.66
N PHE A 117 -18.07 6.66 -3.68
CA PHE A 117 -16.86 5.87 -3.90
C PHE A 117 -17.17 4.39 -3.66
N VAL A 118 -16.89 3.55 -4.66
CA VAL A 118 -17.20 2.12 -4.66
C VAL A 118 -15.90 1.32 -4.77
N ASN A 119 -15.50 0.69 -3.67
CA ASN A 119 -14.57 -0.43 -3.71
C ASN A 119 -15.38 -1.72 -3.95
N GLY A 120 -15.14 -2.41 -5.06
CA GLY A 120 -15.99 -3.52 -5.51
C GLY A 120 -16.05 -4.70 -4.53
N CYS A 121 -14.98 -4.94 -3.75
CA CYS A 121 -14.94 -5.97 -2.71
C CYS A 121 -15.97 -5.74 -1.59
N MET A 122 -16.41 -4.48 -1.43
CA MET A 122 -17.38 -4.08 -0.40
C MET A 122 -18.82 -4.19 -0.87
N VAL A 123 -19.05 -4.31 -2.19
CA VAL A 123 -20.37 -4.10 -2.81
C VAL A 123 -20.85 -5.30 -3.62
N PHE A 124 -19.98 -5.99 -4.36
CA PHE A 124 -20.42 -6.99 -5.33
C PHE A 124 -20.23 -8.43 -4.81
N LEU A 125 -21.34 -9.15 -4.61
CA LEU A 125 -21.34 -10.60 -4.40
C LEU A 125 -20.86 -11.36 -5.64
N TYR A 126 -20.28 -12.55 -5.48
CA TYR A 126 -19.98 -13.48 -6.58
C TYR A 126 -20.41 -14.91 -6.25
N PRO A 127 -20.75 -15.74 -7.25
CA PRO A 127 -20.86 -17.18 -7.06
C PRO A 127 -19.47 -17.76 -6.79
N VAL A 128 -19.30 -18.49 -5.69
CA VAL A 128 -18.03 -19.13 -5.32
C VAL A 128 -17.60 -20.10 -6.43
N GLY A 129 -16.38 -19.93 -6.93
CA GLY A 129 -15.86 -20.62 -8.14
C GLY A 129 -16.06 -19.83 -9.44
N GLY A 130 -16.77 -18.70 -9.40
CA GLY A 130 -17.05 -17.80 -10.52
C GLY A 130 -16.16 -16.55 -10.58
N GLN A 131 -15.03 -16.51 -9.86
CA GLN A 131 -14.08 -15.40 -9.87
C GLN A 131 -13.63 -15.01 -11.30
N HIS A 132 -13.50 -16.00 -12.18
CA HIS A 132 -13.07 -15.82 -13.57
C HIS A 132 -14.22 -15.60 -14.56
N CYS A 133 -15.47 -15.54 -14.10
CA CYS A 133 -16.61 -15.28 -14.97
C CYS A 133 -16.60 -13.82 -15.47
N PRO A 134 -16.84 -13.57 -16.77
CA PRO A 134 -17.03 -12.20 -17.27
C PRO A 134 -18.14 -11.48 -16.51
N ALA A 135 -17.99 -10.16 -16.34
CA ALA A 135 -18.99 -9.36 -15.67
C ALA A 135 -19.38 -8.11 -16.48
N GLU A 136 -20.66 -7.76 -16.42
CA GLU A 136 -21.18 -6.48 -16.89
C GLU A 136 -21.77 -5.71 -15.71
N LEU A 137 -21.58 -4.40 -15.68
CA LEU A 137 -22.08 -3.50 -14.65
C LEU A 137 -22.89 -2.37 -15.28
N GLU A 138 -24.14 -2.20 -14.85
CA GLU A 138 -24.95 -1.02 -15.11
C GLU A 138 -25.04 -0.17 -13.84
N VAL A 139 -24.77 1.13 -13.96
CA VAL A 139 -24.80 2.09 -12.84
C VAL A 139 -25.93 3.08 -13.04
N GLU A 140 -26.81 3.19 -12.04
CA GLU A 140 -27.90 4.16 -12.01
C GLU A 140 -27.54 5.28 -11.06
N ALA A 141 -26.78 6.23 -11.58
CA ALA A 141 -26.37 7.42 -10.87
C ALA A 141 -27.47 8.50 -10.88
N PRO A 142 -27.51 9.41 -9.89
CA PRO A 142 -28.35 10.59 -9.92
C PRO A 142 -28.06 11.45 -11.16
N GLU A 143 -29.05 12.24 -11.58
CA GLU A 143 -28.90 13.14 -12.73
C GLU A 143 -27.69 14.09 -12.54
N GLY A 144 -26.88 14.22 -13.60
CA GLY A 144 -25.69 15.06 -13.62
C GLY A 144 -24.43 14.44 -12.98
N TRP A 145 -24.52 13.26 -12.39
CA TRP A 145 -23.34 12.53 -11.91
C TRP A 145 -22.66 11.79 -13.07
N LYS A 146 -21.33 11.80 -13.04
CA LYS A 146 -20.43 11.09 -13.97
C LYS A 146 -19.86 9.86 -13.28
N ILE A 147 -19.27 8.96 -14.05
CA ILE A 147 -18.61 7.74 -13.54
C ILE A 147 -17.14 7.72 -13.97
N GLY A 148 -16.25 7.63 -12.99
CA GLY A 148 -14.80 7.51 -13.11
C GLY A 148 -14.37 6.11 -12.69
N THR A 149 -13.82 5.32 -13.61
CA THR A 149 -13.38 3.94 -13.34
C THR A 149 -12.33 3.49 -14.37
N GLY A 150 -11.65 2.39 -14.09
CA GLY A 150 -10.79 1.67 -15.04
C GLY A 150 -11.53 0.66 -15.93
N LEU A 151 -12.83 0.39 -15.70
CA LEU A 151 -13.59 -0.58 -16.49
C LEU A 151 -13.73 -0.18 -17.97
N GLU A 152 -13.91 -1.18 -18.84
CA GLU A 152 -14.22 -0.95 -20.25
C GLU A 152 -15.63 -0.37 -20.40
N THR A 153 -15.73 0.84 -20.95
CA THR A 153 -17.01 1.54 -21.16
C THR A 153 -17.76 0.97 -22.36
N LEU A 154 -18.99 0.48 -22.14
CA LEU A 154 -19.94 0.09 -23.19
C LEU A 154 -20.91 1.23 -23.55
N SER A 155 -21.32 2.00 -22.55
CA SER A 155 -22.10 3.24 -22.67
C SER A 155 -21.84 4.12 -21.45
N GLU A 156 -22.44 5.32 -21.37
CA GLU A 156 -22.25 6.24 -20.23
C GLU A 156 -22.52 5.61 -18.85
N THR A 157 -23.40 4.61 -18.79
CA THR A 157 -23.81 3.92 -17.56
C THR A 157 -23.49 2.43 -17.53
N ARG A 158 -22.96 1.85 -18.62
CA ARG A 158 -22.68 0.40 -18.72
C ARG A 158 -21.20 0.12 -18.95
N PHE A 159 -20.69 -0.85 -18.22
CA PHE A 159 -19.29 -1.22 -18.19
C PHE A 159 -19.12 -2.73 -18.28
N LYS A 160 -17.93 -3.16 -18.70
CA LYS A 160 -17.55 -4.57 -18.81
C LYS A 160 -16.23 -4.83 -18.09
N ALA A 161 -16.16 -5.98 -17.43
CA ALA A 161 -14.95 -6.55 -16.86
C ALA A 161 -14.69 -7.94 -17.49
N PRO A 162 -13.44 -8.29 -17.82
CA PRO A 162 -13.11 -9.62 -18.34
C PRO A 162 -13.43 -10.75 -17.35
N THR A 163 -13.33 -10.47 -16.04
CA THR A 163 -13.66 -11.38 -14.95
C THR A 163 -14.33 -10.64 -13.78
N TYR A 164 -14.90 -11.36 -12.82
CA TYR A 164 -15.34 -10.77 -11.55
C TYR A 164 -14.16 -10.17 -10.78
N ASP A 165 -13.00 -10.84 -10.77
CA ASP A 165 -11.79 -10.30 -10.15
C ASP A 165 -11.43 -8.92 -10.74
N ASP A 166 -11.57 -8.74 -12.05
CA ASP A 166 -11.35 -7.43 -12.69
C ASP A 166 -12.45 -6.41 -12.37
N LEU A 167 -13.69 -6.85 -12.13
CA LEU A 167 -14.79 -5.96 -11.70
C LEU A 167 -14.47 -5.35 -10.33
N ILE A 168 -14.05 -6.18 -9.37
CA ILE A 168 -13.78 -5.71 -8.01
C ILE A 168 -12.41 -5.04 -7.85
N ASP A 169 -11.51 -5.26 -8.80
CA ASP A 169 -10.24 -4.53 -8.93
C ASP A 169 -10.38 -3.18 -9.67
N CYS A 170 -11.58 -2.78 -10.09
CA CYS A 170 -11.80 -1.46 -10.68
C CYS A 170 -12.72 -0.62 -9.78
N PRO A 171 -12.16 0.26 -8.92
CA PRO A 171 -12.99 1.16 -8.14
C PRO A 171 -13.81 2.10 -9.03
N LEU A 172 -14.90 2.63 -8.48
CA LEU A 172 -15.70 3.67 -9.12
C LEU A 172 -15.75 4.89 -8.23
N GLU A 173 -15.46 6.05 -8.81
CA GLU A 173 -15.84 7.35 -8.28
C GLU A 173 -17.03 7.86 -9.09
N ILE A 174 -18.13 8.19 -8.44
CA ILE A 174 -19.39 8.55 -9.09
C ILE A 174 -19.87 9.87 -8.49
N GLY A 175 -20.02 10.91 -9.30
CA GLY A 175 -20.36 12.23 -8.79
C GLY A 175 -20.13 13.32 -9.82
N THR A 176 -20.12 14.58 -9.37
CA THR A 176 -19.89 15.74 -10.25
C THR A 176 -18.40 16.07 -10.43
N PHE A 177 -17.50 15.18 -10.01
CA PHE A 177 -16.05 15.36 -9.91
C PHE A 177 -15.41 16.06 -11.10
N GLN A 178 -14.24 16.65 -10.89
CA GLN A 178 -13.44 17.23 -11.97
C GLN A 178 -12.59 16.15 -12.64
N GLU A 179 -12.23 16.34 -13.90
CA GLU A 179 -11.42 15.38 -14.61
C GLU A 179 -10.49 16.02 -15.64
N ALA A 180 -9.48 15.26 -16.03
CA ALA A 180 -8.59 15.58 -17.14
C ALA A 180 -8.20 14.30 -17.87
N GLU A 181 -7.92 14.43 -19.17
CA GLU A 181 -7.43 13.34 -20.00
C GLU A 181 -6.13 13.76 -20.68
N PHE A 182 -5.20 12.82 -20.81
CA PHE A 182 -3.93 13.04 -21.48
C PHE A 182 -3.38 11.72 -22.03
N PHE A 183 -2.32 11.82 -22.84
CA PHE A 183 -1.69 10.66 -23.47
C PHE A 183 -0.20 10.63 -23.15
N VAL A 184 0.33 9.42 -22.95
CA VAL A 184 1.78 9.13 -22.86
C VAL A 184 2.06 7.94 -23.76
N ASP A 185 2.99 8.09 -24.72
CA ASP A 185 3.33 7.07 -25.72
C ASP A 185 2.10 6.39 -26.38
N GLY A 186 1.05 7.17 -26.66
CA GLY A 186 -0.19 6.69 -27.28
C GLY A 186 -1.18 6.00 -26.33
N THR A 187 -0.82 5.78 -25.06
CA THR A 187 -1.73 5.23 -24.05
C THR A 187 -2.56 6.35 -23.42
N PRO A 188 -3.90 6.24 -23.38
CA PRO A 188 -4.77 7.22 -22.73
C PRO A 188 -4.75 7.10 -21.19
N TYR A 189 -4.70 8.24 -20.53
CA TYR A 189 -4.78 8.39 -19.08
C TYR A 189 -5.92 9.33 -18.72
N ARG A 190 -6.66 9.00 -17.67
CA ARG A 190 -7.72 9.84 -17.09
C ARG A 190 -7.40 10.14 -15.64
N ILE A 191 -7.72 11.34 -15.21
CA ILE A 191 -7.66 11.75 -13.81
C ILE A 191 -9.05 12.13 -13.35
N VAL A 192 -9.45 11.66 -12.18
CA VAL A 192 -10.72 11.94 -11.52
C VAL A 192 -10.42 12.58 -10.17
N TRP A 193 -10.89 13.81 -9.94
CA TRP A 193 -10.73 14.54 -8.69
C TRP A 193 -12.08 14.78 -8.03
N ASN A 194 -12.33 14.08 -6.93
CA ASN A 194 -13.49 14.29 -6.11
C ASN A 194 -13.15 15.14 -4.87
N GLY A 195 -14.00 16.13 -4.59
CA GLY A 195 -13.81 17.14 -3.54
C GLY A 195 -13.18 18.47 -4.00
N PRO A 196 -12.94 19.42 -3.07
CA PRO A 196 -12.40 20.74 -3.40
C PRO A 196 -11.05 20.63 -4.11
N THR A 197 -10.87 21.40 -5.20
CA THR A 197 -9.74 21.21 -6.13
C THR A 197 -8.94 22.50 -6.33
N PRO A 198 -8.26 23.04 -5.29
CA PRO A 198 -7.38 24.20 -5.47
C PRO A 198 -6.08 23.87 -6.24
N MET A 199 -5.90 22.61 -6.64
CA MET A 199 -4.68 22.06 -7.23
C MET A 199 -4.34 22.63 -8.62
N ASP A 200 -3.06 22.90 -8.86
CA ASP A 200 -2.53 23.16 -10.19
C ASP A 200 -2.57 21.89 -11.06
N ARG A 201 -3.57 21.81 -11.94
CA ARG A 201 -3.78 20.64 -12.80
C ARG A 201 -2.69 20.47 -13.86
N VAL A 202 -2.07 21.57 -14.30
CA VAL A 202 -0.98 21.48 -15.29
C VAL A 202 0.23 20.83 -14.64
N ARG A 203 0.59 21.29 -13.44
CA ARG A 203 1.64 20.70 -12.61
C ARG A 203 1.44 19.21 -12.38
N VAL A 204 0.23 18.79 -12.02
CA VAL A 204 -0.07 17.37 -11.79
C VAL A 204 0.01 16.55 -13.07
N VAL A 205 -0.60 17.00 -14.18
CA VAL A 205 -0.50 16.27 -15.45
C VAL A 205 0.96 16.14 -15.90
N ASP A 206 1.77 17.20 -15.78
CA ASP A 206 3.18 17.18 -16.14
C ASP A 206 4.00 16.24 -15.25
N GLY A 207 3.74 16.21 -13.94
CA GLY A 207 4.38 15.29 -13.02
C GLY A 207 4.01 13.83 -13.29
N LEU A 208 2.72 13.55 -13.55
CA LEU A 208 2.26 12.21 -13.90
C LEU A 208 2.88 11.73 -15.22
N ARG A 209 2.98 12.60 -16.23
CA ARG A 209 3.68 12.26 -17.49
C ARG A 209 5.10 11.78 -17.22
N LYS A 210 5.86 12.52 -16.41
CA LYS A 210 7.24 12.16 -16.06
C LYS A 210 7.32 10.81 -15.32
N LEU A 211 6.43 10.56 -14.36
CA LEU A 211 6.39 9.27 -13.64
C LEU A 211 6.07 8.12 -14.58
N ILE A 212 5.00 8.26 -15.38
CA ILE A 212 4.58 7.25 -16.35
C ILE A 212 5.71 6.94 -17.34
N GLU A 213 6.33 7.96 -17.93
CA GLU A 213 7.44 7.77 -18.88
C GLU A 213 8.63 7.05 -18.22
N THR A 214 8.93 7.40 -16.96
CA THR A 214 10.05 6.83 -16.20
C THR A 214 9.79 5.36 -15.85
N GLU A 215 8.63 5.03 -15.29
CA GLU A 215 8.31 3.66 -14.89
C GLU A 215 8.06 2.74 -16.09
N THR A 216 7.38 3.23 -17.13
CA THR A 216 7.24 2.45 -18.37
C THR A 216 8.59 2.23 -19.06
N ALA A 217 9.53 3.18 -19.00
CA ALA A 217 10.89 2.96 -19.49
C ALA A 217 11.65 1.94 -18.62
N PHE A 218 11.43 1.94 -17.30
CA PHE A 218 12.01 0.95 -16.39
C PHE A 218 11.53 -0.48 -16.72
N TRP A 219 10.22 -0.68 -16.86
CA TRP A 219 9.59 -1.99 -17.11
C TRP A 219 9.54 -2.39 -18.60
N GLY A 220 9.75 -1.45 -19.51
CA GLY A 220 9.74 -1.62 -20.97
C GLY A 220 8.45 -1.15 -21.66
N LYS A 221 7.26 -1.46 -21.13
CA LYS A 221 5.97 -0.98 -21.66
C LYS A 221 4.85 -1.00 -20.63
N ALA A 222 3.83 -0.15 -20.83
CA ALA A 222 2.58 -0.21 -20.08
C ALA A 222 1.82 -1.53 -20.32
N PRO A 223 1.39 -2.27 -19.27
CA PRO A 223 0.69 -3.54 -19.39
C PRO A 223 -0.84 -3.38 -19.41
N TYR A 224 -1.34 -2.20 -19.77
CA TYR A 224 -2.75 -1.81 -19.78
C TYR A 224 -3.09 -1.00 -21.04
N LYS A 225 -4.37 -0.93 -21.40
CA LYS A 225 -4.87 -0.17 -22.56
C LYS A 225 -5.18 1.29 -22.25
N SER A 226 -5.51 1.57 -20.99
CA SER A 226 -5.82 2.88 -20.43
C SER A 226 -5.55 2.83 -18.93
N TYR A 227 -5.40 3.99 -18.29
CA TYR A 227 -5.21 4.06 -16.84
C TYR A 227 -5.98 5.22 -16.21
N THR A 228 -6.64 4.98 -15.07
CA THR A 228 -7.42 6.01 -14.36
C THR A 228 -6.83 6.28 -12.99
N PHE A 229 -6.42 7.53 -12.72
CA PHE A 229 -6.08 8.00 -11.38
C PHE A 229 -7.32 8.57 -10.71
N ILE A 230 -7.72 8.02 -9.56
CA ILE A 230 -8.85 8.51 -8.76
C ILE A 230 -8.29 9.17 -7.50
N TYR A 231 -8.43 10.48 -7.39
CA TYR A 231 -8.02 11.27 -6.23
C TYR A 231 -9.24 11.72 -5.45
N ASN A 232 -9.34 11.23 -4.21
CA ASN A 232 -10.39 11.55 -3.27
C ASN A 232 -9.87 12.50 -2.20
N VAL A 233 -10.36 13.73 -2.24
CA VAL A 233 -9.95 14.76 -1.28
C VAL A 233 -10.75 14.59 0.02
N THR A 234 -10.05 14.39 1.12
CA THR A 234 -10.64 14.18 2.44
C THR A 234 -10.16 15.25 3.43
N LYS A 235 -10.77 15.27 4.62
CA LYS A 235 -10.34 16.13 5.74
C LYS A 235 -9.13 15.56 6.48
N ASP A 236 -8.72 14.34 6.16
CA ASP A 236 -7.65 13.66 6.87
C ASP A 236 -6.30 14.16 6.35
N ASP A 237 -5.34 14.38 7.26
CA ASP A 237 -4.03 14.93 6.93
C ASP A 237 -3.04 13.88 6.37
N TYR A 238 -3.44 12.60 6.26
CA TYR A 238 -2.58 11.53 5.76
C TYR A 238 -2.98 11.09 4.34
N LEU A 239 -1.97 10.70 3.57
CA LEU A 239 -2.12 10.11 2.25
C LEU A 239 -2.27 8.59 2.37
N ASN A 240 -3.16 8.00 1.59
CA ASN A 240 -3.32 6.54 1.49
C ASN A 240 -3.72 6.16 0.06
N GLY A 241 -3.25 5.02 -0.44
CA GLY A 241 -3.43 4.58 -1.82
C GLY A 241 -3.78 3.09 -1.88
N LEU A 242 -4.44 2.71 -2.97
CA LEU A 242 -4.72 1.33 -3.32
C LEU A 242 -4.49 1.12 -4.81
N GLU A 243 -3.75 0.07 -5.09
CA GLU A 243 -3.26 -0.27 -6.41
C GLU A 243 -4.22 -1.19 -7.16
N HIS A 244 -4.41 -0.91 -8.46
CA HIS A 244 -5.28 -1.71 -9.32
C HIS A 244 -4.63 -1.96 -10.69
N LYS A 245 -5.08 -2.98 -11.41
CA LYS A 245 -4.46 -3.41 -12.69
C LYS A 245 -4.37 -2.32 -13.74
N ASN A 246 -5.28 -1.34 -13.71
CA ASN A 246 -5.33 -0.21 -14.63
C ASN A 246 -5.93 1.06 -14.00
N SER A 247 -5.85 1.19 -12.68
CA SER A 247 -6.23 2.39 -11.98
C SER A 247 -5.56 2.47 -10.61
N THR A 248 -5.71 3.59 -9.92
CA THR A 248 -5.43 3.67 -8.48
C THR A 248 -6.46 4.58 -7.83
N ALA A 249 -6.79 4.30 -6.57
CA ALA A 249 -7.56 5.19 -5.73
C ALA A 249 -6.65 5.73 -4.62
N ILE A 250 -6.45 7.04 -4.60
CA ILE A 250 -5.64 7.74 -3.61
C ILE A 250 -6.53 8.72 -2.84
N GLN A 251 -6.39 8.75 -1.52
CA GLN A 251 -7.04 9.72 -0.65
C GLN A 251 -6.00 10.60 0.07
N GLY A 252 -6.37 11.86 0.34
CA GLY A 252 -5.53 12.77 1.11
C GLY A 252 -6.11 14.18 1.24
N PRO A 253 -5.39 15.10 1.89
CA PRO A 253 -5.86 16.46 2.15
C PRO A 253 -5.92 17.33 0.88
N ILE A 254 -6.77 18.37 0.94
CA ILE A 254 -7.10 19.34 -0.12
C ILE A 254 -5.87 20.04 -0.74
N ASP A 255 -4.81 20.25 0.07
CA ASP A 255 -3.65 21.04 -0.33
C ASP A 255 -2.51 20.16 -0.83
N LEU A 256 -2.76 19.50 -1.96
CA LEU A 256 -1.75 18.70 -2.65
C LEU A 256 -0.54 19.54 -3.11
N ASP A 257 -0.69 20.87 -3.21
CA ASP A 257 0.40 21.81 -3.53
C ASP A 257 1.36 22.04 -2.34
N ARG A 258 0.92 21.76 -1.10
CA ARG A 258 1.77 21.81 0.10
C ARG A 258 2.62 20.56 0.32
N ASN A 259 2.24 19.42 -0.25
CA ASN A 259 2.95 18.15 -0.10
C ASN A 259 3.17 17.46 -1.45
N ASP A 260 3.71 18.20 -2.42
CA ASP A 260 4.07 17.70 -3.75
C ASP A 260 4.88 16.42 -3.69
N LYS A 261 5.87 16.37 -2.80
CA LYS A 261 6.74 15.20 -2.63
C LYS A 261 5.93 13.97 -2.22
N GLY A 262 5.11 14.07 -1.18
CA GLY A 262 4.31 12.93 -0.71
C GLY A 262 3.26 12.49 -1.73
N PHE A 263 2.64 13.44 -2.44
CA PHE A 263 1.65 13.14 -3.48
C PHE A 263 2.26 12.35 -4.65
N PHE A 264 3.38 12.84 -5.22
CA PHE A 264 4.02 12.15 -6.34
C PHE A 264 4.70 10.86 -5.90
N ALA A 265 5.23 10.79 -4.67
CA ALA A 265 5.75 9.55 -4.10
C ALA A 265 4.64 8.49 -3.99
N LEU A 266 3.52 8.79 -3.34
CA LEU A 266 2.42 7.84 -3.27
C LEU A 266 1.90 7.47 -4.67
N THR A 267 1.80 8.43 -5.59
CA THR A 267 1.35 8.09 -6.96
C THR A 267 2.34 7.20 -7.70
N ALA A 268 3.65 7.39 -7.51
CA ALA A 268 4.68 6.50 -8.06
C ALA A 268 4.61 5.10 -7.44
N HIS A 269 4.36 5.02 -6.12
CA HIS A 269 4.14 3.76 -5.42
C HIS A 269 3.00 2.94 -6.05
N GLU A 270 1.82 3.55 -6.16
CA GLU A 270 0.64 2.90 -6.72
C GLU A 270 0.80 2.56 -8.22
N LEU A 271 1.52 3.39 -8.98
CA LEU A 271 1.79 3.13 -10.40
C LEU A 271 2.79 1.98 -10.58
N PHE A 272 3.81 1.90 -9.72
CA PHE A 272 4.79 0.82 -9.78
C PHE A 272 4.14 -0.53 -9.49
N HIS A 273 3.13 -0.53 -8.62
CA HIS A 273 2.36 -1.70 -8.27
C HIS A 273 1.60 -2.34 -9.44
N VAL A 274 1.33 -1.56 -10.50
CA VAL A 274 0.70 -2.06 -11.72
C VAL A 274 1.49 -3.23 -12.33
N TRP A 275 2.81 -3.18 -12.21
CA TRP A 275 3.68 -4.31 -12.50
C TRP A 275 3.88 -5.16 -11.25
N ASN A 276 4.37 -4.58 -10.15
CA ASN A 276 4.69 -5.32 -8.92
C ASN A 276 3.50 -5.43 -7.97
N ILE A 277 2.91 -6.62 -7.94
CA ILE A 277 1.72 -7.11 -7.23
C ILE A 277 0.48 -7.29 -8.08
N LYS A 278 0.11 -6.34 -8.94
CA LYS A 278 -1.08 -6.58 -9.77
C LYS A 278 -0.84 -7.68 -10.80
N ARG A 279 0.42 -7.89 -11.20
CA ARG A 279 0.82 -8.88 -12.21
C ARG A 279 2.00 -9.74 -11.75
N LEU A 280 3.12 -9.14 -11.35
CA LEU A 280 4.22 -9.85 -10.69
C LEU A 280 3.87 -10.07 -9.22
N ARG A 281 3.41 -11.27 -8.84
CA ARG A 281 2.88 -11.53 -7.50
C ARG A 281 3.25 -12.92 -6.96
N PRO A 282 3.40 -13.07 -5.63
CA PRO A 282 3.68 -14.36 -5.04
C PRO A 282 2.47 -15.31 -5.13
N ILE A 283 2.74 -16.60 -5.08
CA ILE A 283 1.72 -17.64 -4.95
C ILE A 283 0.93 -17.38 -3.66
N GLY A 284 -0.40 -17.45 -3.76
CA GLY A 284 -1.33 -17.07 -2.67
C GLY A 284 -1.99 -15.70 -2.85
N PHE A 285 -1.39 -14.79 -3.62
CA PHE A 285 -2.03 -13.53 -4.05
C PHE A 285 -2.60 -13.61 -5.46
N GLY A 286 -3.01 -14.81 -5.88
CA GLY A 286 -3.59 -15.03 -7.20
C GLY A 286 -3.39 -16.48 -7.66
N PRO A 287 -4.47 -17.22 -7.99
CA PRO A 287 -5.89 -16.83 -7.88
C PRO A 287 -6.30 -16.52 -6.43
N PHE A 288 -7.18 -15.54 -6.24
CA PHE A 288 -7.53 -15.03 -4.91
C PHE A 288 -8.55 -15.91 -4.20
N ASP A 289 -8.27 -16.21 -2.94
CA ASP A 289 -9.24 -16.76 -2.00
C ASP A 289 -9.72 -15.63 -1.07
N TYR A 290 -10.86 -15.02 -1.42
CA TYR A 290 -11.42 -13.89 -0.68
C TYR A 290 -11.98 -14.26 0.70
N SER A 291 -12.00 -15.54 1.09
CA SER A 291 -12.63 -16.00 2.33
C SER A 291 -11.68 -16.06 3.53
N ARG A 292 -10.35 -16.06 3.29
CA ARG A 292 -9.34 -16.25 4.33
C ARG A 292 -8.07 -15.41 4.09
N PRO A 293 -7.25 -15.21 5.13
CA PRO A 293 -5.93 -14.63 4.98
C PRO A 293 -5.07 -15.36 3.93
N ALA A 294 -4.41 -14.60 3.07
CA ALA A 294 -3.41 -15.10 2.13
C ALA A 294 -2.00 -14.79 2.68
N HIS A 295 -1.35 -15.76 3.31
CA HIS A 295 -0.03 -15.56 3.90
C HIS A 295 1.09 -15.66 2.86
N THR A 296 2.10 -14.80 3.01
CA THR A 296 3.33 -14.81 2.21
C THR A 296 4.50 -14.28 3.04
N THR A 297 5.71 -14.74 2.72
CA THR A 297 6.98 -14.20 3.26
C THR A 297 7.58 -13.11 2.36
N ALA A 298 6.94 -12.80 1.23
CA ALA A 298 7.49 -11.95 0.17
C ALA A 298 6.96 -10.50 0.16
N LEU A 299 6.34 -9.98 1.24
CA LEU A 299 5.94 -8.57 1.26
C LEU A 299 7.13 -7.61 1.21
N TRP A 300 8.34 -8.06 1.54
CA TRP A 300 9.55 -7.27 1.28
C TRP A 300 9.80 -7.06 -0.23
N VAL A 301 9.38 -8.00 -1.09
CA VAL A 301 9.44 -7.86 -2.56
C VAL A 301 8.30 -6.99 -3.06
N VAL A 302 7.10 -7.27 -2.57
CA VAL A 302 5.87 -6.60 -3.02
C VAL A 302 5.84 -5.14 -2.59
N GLU A 303 6.06 -4.89 -1.31
CA GLU A 303 5.87 -3.59 -0.67
C GLU A 303 7.22 -2.92 -0.39
N GLY A 304 8.19 -3.69 0.11
CA GLY A 304 9.53 -3.18 0.41
C GLY A 304 10.26 -2.68 -0.84
N LEU A 305 10.35 -3.48 -1.90
CA LEU A 305 11.01 -3.04 -3.13
C LEU A 305 10.23 -1.95 -3.87
N THR A 306 8.89 -1.99 -3.83
CA THR A 306 8.07 -0.89 -4.37
C THR A 306 8.37 0.41 -3.63
N GLU A 307 8.48 0.37 -2.31
CA GLU A 307 8.84 1.51 -1.49
C GLU A 307 10.28 2.02 -1.76
N TYR A 308 11.24 1.10 -2.01
CA TYR A 308 12.57 1.49 -2.49
C TYR A 308 12.51 2.24 -3.82
N TYR A 309 11.73 1.72 -4.77
CA TYR A 309 11.57 2.31 -6.09
C TYR A 309 10.75 3.60 -6.08
N THR A 310 9.84 3.78 -5.12
CA THR A 310 8.95 4.95 -5.04
C THR A 310 9.73 6.28 -5.10
N ASP A 311 10.58 6.52 -4.11
CA ASP A 311 11.38 7.75 -4.05
C ASP A 311 12.44 7.80 -5.17
N LEU A 312 12.95 6.64 -5.59
CA LEU A 312 13.94 6.55 -6.67
C LEU A 312 13.32 6.91 -8.03
N MET A 313 12.07 6.53 -8.29
CA MET A 313 11.34 6.89 -9.51
C MET A 313 11.00 8.39 -9.51
N CYS A 314 10.63 8.98 -8.37
CA CYS A 314 10.49 10.44 -8.28
C CYS A 314 11.80 11.18 -8.60
N LEU A 315 12.94 10.70 -8.10
CA LEU A 315 14.26 11.25 -8.45
C LEU A 315 14.55 11.09 -9.95
N ARG A 316 14.38 9.87 -10.48
CA ARG A 316 14.67 9.52 -11.88
C ARG A 316 13.76 10.26 -12.87
N ALA A 317 12.53 10.57 -12.47
CA ALA A 317 11.57 11.40 -13.21
C ALA A 317 11.87 12.91 -13.12
N GLY A 318 12.84 13.32 -12.31
CA GLY A 318 13.15 14.74 -12.07
C GLY A 318 12.09 15.48 -11.26
N LEU A 319 11.35 14.75 -10.41
CA LEU A 319 10.40 15.30 -9.43
C LEU A 319 11.01 15.45 -8.03
N SER A 320 12.18 14.87 -7.81
CA SER A 320 12.99 15.09 -6.63
C SER A 320 14.45 15.34 -7.02
N THR A 321 15.15 16.10 -6.20
CA THR A 321 16.59 16.29 -6.32
C THR A 321 17.35 15.18 -5.60
N ARG A 322 18.61 14.94 -6.00
CA ARG A 322 19.50 13.99 -5.33
C ARG A 322 19.62 14.25 -3.82
N SER A 323 19.69 15.53 -3.41
CA SER A 323 19.81 15.90 -2.00
C SER A 323 18.56 15.55 -1.21
N GLU A 324 17.37 15.72 -1.79
CA GLU A 324 16.10 15.35 -1.16
C GLU A 324 15.94 13.83 -1.07
N TYR A 325 16.38 13.09 -2.08
CA TYR A 325 16.40 11.63 -2.07
C TYR A 325 17.32 11.07 -0.98
N LEU A 326 18.57 11.53 -0.93
CA LEU A 326 19.52 11.09 0.11
C LEU A 326 19.08 11.49 1.52
N ARG A 327 18.40 12.65 1.67
CA ARG A 327 17.79 13.03 2.94
C ARG A 327 16.64 12.09 3.32
N GLY A 328 15.78 11.70 2.36
CA GLY A 328 14.72 10.72 2.60
C GLY A 328 15.24 9.37 3.08
N ILE A 329 16.35 8.88 2.50
CA ILE A 329 17.01 7.67 3.00
C ILE A 329 17.50 7.86 4.45
N ALA A 330 18.14 9.00 4.75
CA ALA A 330 18.59 9.28 6.11
C ALA A 330 17.44 9.34 7.11
N ASP A 331 16.31 9.95 6.74
CA ASP A 331 15.08 10.00 7.55
C ASP A 331 14.51 8.59 7.78
N ASN A 332 14.53 7.73 6.75
CA ASN A 332 14.11 6.33 6.86
C ASN A 332 14.99 5.52 7.83
N LEU A 333 16.30 5.75 7.85
CA LEU A 333 17.19 5.15 8.84
C LEU A 333 16.82 5.59 10.26
N VAL A 334 16.55 6.88 10.47
CA VAL A 334 16.07 7.40 11.77
C VAL A 334 14.75 6.74 12.16
N HIS A 335 13.80 6.59 11.23
CA HIS A 335 12.52 5.92 11.50
C HIS A 335 12.69 4.44 11.85
N LEU A 336 13.61 3.73 11.18
CA LEU A 336 13.89 2.33 11.50
C LEU A 336 14.52 2.21 12.89
N GLU A 337 15.49 3.08 13.23
CA GLU A 337 16.12 3.10 14.56
C GLU A 337 15.13 3.39 15.70
N ARG A 338 14.09 4.16 15.41
CA ARG A 338 13.01 4.47 16.35
C ARG A 338 11.93 3.40 16.40
N SER A 339 12.02 2.35 15.58
CA SER A 339 11.07 1.25 15.52
C SER A 339 11.62 0.03 16.26
N PRO A 340 11.27 -0.22 17.53
CA PRO A 340 11.84 -1.32 18.32
C PRO A 340 11.39 -2.70 17.80
N GLY A 341 10.26 -2.79 17.09
CA GLY A 341 9.82 -3.99 16.40
C GLY A 341 10.86 -4.64 15.49
N ARG A 342 11.86 -3.87 15.01
CA ARG A 342 12.99 -4.40 14.21
C ARG A 342 13.84 -5.44 14.94
N HIS A 343 13.83 -5.42 16.28
CA HIS A 343 14.57 -6.36 17.13
C HIS A 343 13.79 -7.63 17.45
N PHE A 344 12.47 -7.66 17.17
CA PHE A 344 11.58 -8.76 17.51
C PHE A 344 11.15 -9.60 16.29
N THR A 345 10.99 -8.97 15.14
CA THR A 345 10.58 -9.65 13.90
C THR A 345 11.51 -9.33 12.74
N ASN A 346 11.87 -10.34 11.95
CA ASN A 346 12.53 -10.16 10.66
C ASN A 346 11.52 -9.83 9.54
N LEU A 347 11.98 -9.60 8.30
CA LEU A 347 11.11 -9.17 7.19
C LEU A 347 10.15 -10.26 6.73
N GLU A 348 10.59 -11.52 6.67
CA GLU A 348 9.73 -12.64 6.28
C GLU A 348 8.62 -12.87 7.33
N GLN A 349 8.96 -12.78 8.62
CA GLN A 349 8.01 -12.85 9.73
C GLN A 349 7.00 -11.71 9.69
N ALA A 350 7.46 -10.46 9.50
CA ALA A 350 6.60 -9.29 9.39
C ALA A 350 5.62 -9.40 8.21
N SER A 351 6.08 -9.95 7.09
CA SER A 351 5.23 -10.25 5.93
C SER A 351 4.14 -11.26 6.29
N PHE A 352 4.52 -12.35 6.96
CA PHE A 352 3.60 -13.43 7.30
C PHE A 352 2.49 -13.00 8.26
N ILE A 353 2.83 -12.20 9.28
CA ILE A 353 1.90 -11.80 10.35
C ILE A 353 1.01 -10.60 9.99
N THR A 354 1.12 -10.04 8.78
CA THR A 354 0.42 -8.79 8.40
C THR A 354 -1.10 -8.83 8.64
N TRP A 355 -1.70 -10.03 8.59
CA TRP A 355 -3.12 -10.28 8.76
C TRP A 355 -3.61 -10.17 10.21
N ASN A 356 -2.70 -10.19 11.18
CA ASN A 356 -3.01 -10.23 12.60
C ASN A 356 -2.02 -9.40 13.43
N PHE A 357 -1.84 -8.13 13.06
CA PHE A 357 -1.12 -7.19 13.92
C PHE A 357 -1.89 -7.02 15.25
N GLY A 358 -1.21 -7.30 16.37
CA GLY A 358 -1.74 -6.98 17.70
C GLY A 358 -1.77 -5.47 17.95
N ASP A 359 -2.42 -5.07 19.06
CA ASP A 359 -2.59 -3.65 19.42
C ASP A 359 -1.24 -2.91 19.64
N ASP A 360 -0.18 -3.64 20.00
CA ASP A 360 1.18 -3.14 20.25
C ASP A 360 2.12 -3.29 19.04
N ARG A 361 1.57 -3.20 17.81
CA ARG A 361 2.30 -3.54 16.57
C ARG A 361 3.62 -2.80 16.39
N TRP A 362 3.69 -1.53 16.80
CA TRP A 362 4.87 -0.70 16.60
C TRP A 362 6.05 -1.16 17.46
N ASN A 363 5.76 -1.76 18.61
CA ASN A 363 6.75 -2.38 19.46
C ASN A 363 7.03 -3.83 19.10
N GLY A 364 5.99 -4.56 18.70
CA GLY A 364 6.07 -6.01 18.46
C GLY A 364 6.51 -6.43 17.06
N ALA A 365 6.46 -5.55 16.05
CA ALA A 365 6.78 -5.92 14.67
C ALA A 365 7.44 -4.78 13.88
N VAL A 366 8.34 -5.14 12.97
CA VAL A 366 8.97 -4.21 12.04
C VAL A 366 8.02 -3.87 10.88
N ASN A 367 8.03 -2.61 10.46
CA ASN A 367 7.35 -2.21 9.24
C ASN A 367 8.09 -2.79 8.02
N TYR A 368 7.46 -3.73 7.31
CA TYR A 368 8.05 -4.39 6.14
C TYR A 368 8.20 -3.47 4.92
N TYR A 369 7.46 -2.35 4.83
CA TYR A 369 7.73 -1.30 3.83
C TYR A 369 9.08 -0.64 4.13
N LEU A 370 9.24 -0.14 5.36
CA LEU A 370 10.43 0.63 5.75
C LEU A 370 11.71 -0.22 5.78
N LYS A 371 11.68 -1.36 6.48
CA LYS A 371 12.86 -2.25 6.52
C LYS A 371 13.07 -2.92 5.15
N GLY A 372 12.00 -3.19 4.40
CA GLY A 372 12.08 -3.79 3.07
C GLY A 372 12.69 -2.84 2.04
N SER A 373 12.36 -1.55 2.07
CA SER A 373 12.95 -0.55 1.17
C SER A 373 14.44 -0.37 1.43
N LEU A 374 14.83 -0.35 2.70
CA LEU A 374 16.23 -0.30 3.13
C LEU A 374 16.99 -1.59 2.78
N ALA A 375 16.36 -2.75 2.84
CA ALA A 375 16.93 -4.00 2.33
C ALA A 375 17.08 -3.97 0.79
N GLY A 376 16.10 -3.42 0.06
CA GLY A 376 16.17 -3.19 -1.39
C GLY A 376 17.32 -2.27 -1.78
N LEU A 377 17.53 -1.18 -1.03
CA LEU A 377 18.68 -0.29 -1.17
C LEU A 377 20.01 -1.04 -0.98
N ALA A 378 20.14 -1.80 0.11
CA ALA A 378 21.35 -2.58 0.38
C ALA A 378 21.60 -3.62 -0.73
N LEU A 379 20.54 -4.26 -1.22
CA LEU A 379 20.59 -5.24 -2.30
C LEU A 379 21.04 -4.61 -3.63
N ASP A 380 20.49 -3.47 -4.04
CA ASP A 380 20.89 -2.81 -5.28
C ASP A 380 22.38 -2.43 -5.26
N LEU A 381 22.86 -1.84 -4.15
CA LEU A 381 24.28 -1.50 -4.02
C LEU A 381 25.19 -2.73 -3.94
N GLU A 382 24.72 -3.84 -3.36
CA GLU A 382 25.45 -5.11 -3.36
C GLU A 382 25.56 -5.71 -4.77
N ILE A 383 24.45 -5.80 -5.50
CA ILE A 383 24.43 -6.30 -6.89
C ILE A 383 25.39 -5.49 -7.76
N ARG A 384 25.32 -4.16 -7.67
CA ARG A 384 26.21 -3.27 -8.41
C ARG A 384 27.67 -3.48 -8.04
N THR A 385 27.97 -3.70 -6.77
CA THR A 385 29.37 -3.94 -6.33
C THR A 385 29.89 -5.26 -6.85
N LEU A 386 29.12 -6.34 -6.70
CA LEU A 386 29.51 -7.70 -7.08
C LEU A 386 29.65 -7.90 -8.59
N THR A 387 28.97 -7.07 -9.38
CA THR A 387 28.97 -7.15 -10.85
C THR A 387 29.79 -6.04 -11.52
N ASP A 388 30.65 -5.32 -10.79
CA ASP A 388 31.41 -4.15 -11.31
C ASP A 388 30.51 -3.10 -12.00
N ASN A 389 29.33 -2.89 -11.42
CA ASN A 389 28.25 -2.01 -11.85
C ASN A 389 27.64 -2.38 -13.22
N MET A 390 27.77 -3.64 -13.65
CA MET A 390 27.15 -4.15 -14.88
C MET A 390 25.69 -4.55 -14.71
N LYS A 391 25.28 -4.87 -13.47
CA LYS A 391 23.91 -5.23 -13.09
C LYS A 391 23.45 -4.45 -11.88
N SER A 392 22.14 -4.43 -11.68
CA SER A 392 21.46 -3.74 -10.59
C SER A 392 20.18 -4.47 -10.19
N LEU A 393 19.51 -3.99 -9.14
CA LEU A 393 18.17 -4.47 -8.80
C LEU A 393 17.18 -4.25 -9.96
N ASP A 394 17.41 -3.27 -10.83
CA ASP A 394 16.58 -3.03 -12.03
C ASP A 394 16.60 -4.24 -12.97
N ASP A 395 17.76 -4.92 -13.10
CA ASP A 395 17.89 -6.15 -13.89
C ASP A 395 17.09 -7.29 -13.26
N VAL A 396 17.15 -7.43 -11.92
CA VAL A 396 16.39 -8.44 -11.18
C VAL A 396 14.89 -8.25 -11.39
N MET A 397 14.37 -7.04 -11.20
CA MET A 397 12.94 -6.75 -11.37
C MET A 397 12.48 -7.03 -12.80
N ARG A 398 13.31 -6.73 -13.81
CA ARG A 398 13.01 -7.06 -15.21
C ARG A 398 12.98 -8.55 -15.48
N VAL A 399 13.92 -9.33 -14.93
CA VAL A 399 13.92 -10.79 -15.08
C VAL A 399 12.68 -11.40 -14.40
N LEU A 400 12.35 -10.94 -13.19
CA LEU A 400 11.12 -11.35 -12.50
C LEU A 400 9.88 -11.01 -13.33
N TRP A 401 9.81 -9.81 -13.88
CA TRP A 401 8.72 -9.39 -14.76
C TRP A 401 8.61 -10.27 -16.00
N GLU A 402 9.70 -10.50 -16.72
CA GLU A 402 9.68 -11.32 -17.93
C GLU A 402 9.29 -12.78 -17.65
N ARG A 403 9.73 -13.33 -16.52
CA ARG A 403 9.51 -14.73 -16.14
C ARG A 403 8.12 -14.99 -15.55
N TYR A 404 7.60 -14.05 -14.76
CA TYR A 404 6.38 -14.24 -13.97
C TYR A 404 5.30 -13.20 -14.29
N GLY A 405 5.61 -11.91 -14.17
CA GLY A 405 4.59 -10.85 -14.29
C GLY A 405 3.97 -10.69 -15.70
N ALA A 406 4.79 -10.66 -16.74
CA ALA A 406 4.37 -10.53 -18.14
C ALA A 406 3.50 -11.71 -18.63
N PRO A 407 3.81 -12.99 -18.31
CA PRO A 407 2.91 -14.11 -18.61
C PRO A 407 1.75 -14.28 -17.60
N ASP A 408 1.60 -13.39 -16.60
CA ASP A 408 0.60 -13.45 -15.52
C ASP A 408 0.67 -14.76 -14.70
N LEU A 409 1.89 -15.20 -14.41
CA LEU A 409 2.18 -16.36 -13.57
C LEU A 409 2.59 -15.89 -12.16
N PRO A 410 2.08 -16.53 -11.08
CA PRO A 410 2.60 -16.30 -9.75
C PRO A 410 4.01 -16.90 -9.61
N TYR A 411 4.78 -16.39 -8.65
CA TYR A 411 6.08 -16.95 -8.25
C TYR A 411 6.01 -17.53 -6.83
N ASP A 412 6.80 -18.56 -6.54
CA ASP A 412 7.09 -18.96 -5.17
C ASP A 412 8.12 -17.98 -4.56
N PRO A 413 8.00 -17.54 -3.30
CA PRO A 413 8.93 -16.59 -2.68
C PRO A 413 10.41 -16.94 -2.85
N GLU A 414 10.77 -18.22 -2.79
CA GLU A 414 12.13 -18.73 -2.94
C GLU A 414 12.70 -18.49 -4.36
N GLU A 415 11.85 -18.37 -5.38
CA GLU A 415 12.28 -18.11 -6.76
C GLU A 415 12.86 -16.70 -6.93
N VAL A 416 12.48 -15.75 -6.08
CA VAL A 416 13.03 -14.38 -6.11
C VAL A 416 14.52 -14.40 -5.77
N GLU A 417 14.90 -15.15 -4.74
CA GLU A 417 16.31 -15.30 -4.34
C GLU A 417 17.12 -15.99 -5.43
N ALA A 418 16.56 -17.03 -6.06
CA ALA A 418 17.20 -17.70 -7.18
C ALA A 418 17.43 -16.76 -8.38
N VAL A 419 16.48 -15.87 -8.68
CA VAL A 419 16.64 -14.86 -9.74
C VAL A 419 17.72 -13.83 -9.37
N ILE A 420 17.79 -13.42 -8.11
CA ILE A 420 18.84 -12.51 -7.64
C ILE A 420 20.22 -13.15 -7.82
N GLU A 421 20.39 -14.40 -7.38
CA GLU A 421 21.65 -15.15 -7.53
C GLU A 421 22.02 -15.37 -9.00
N GLU A 422 21.04 -15.61 -9.87
CA GLU A 422 21.23 -15.70 -11.32
C GLU A 422 21.77 -14.39 -11.92
N VAL A 423 21.18 -13.24 -11.56
CA VAL A 423 21.60 -11.93 -12.06
C VAL A 423 22.99 -11.55 -11.56
N VAL A 424 23.31 -11.88 -10.31
CA VAL A 424 24.61 -11.60 -9.69
C VAL A 424 25.69 -12.58 -10.16
N GLY A 425 25.32 -13.81 -10.50
CA GLY A 425 26.22 -14.87 -10.95
C GLY A 425 26.94 -15.63 -9.82
N GLN A 426 26.48 -15.48 -8.57
CA GLN A 426 27.01 -16.20 -7.40
C GLN A 426 25.96 -16.29 -6.28
N PRO A 427 26.11 -17.24 -5.33
CA PRO A 427 25.20 -17.38 -4.19
C PRO A 427 25.19 -16.13 -3.29
N MET A 428 24.01 -15.82 -2.75
CA MET A 428 23.75 -14.66 -1.89
C MET A 428 23.09 -15.01 -0.55
N GLY A 429 23.05 -16.29 -0.17
CA GLY A 429 22.42 -16.77 1.07
C GLY A 429 22.77 -15.95 2.33
N ALA A 430 24.04 -15.55 2.51
CA ALA A 430 24.44 -14.73 3.66
C ALA A 430 23.78 -13.34 3.68
N PHE A 431 23.53 -12.74 2.51
CA PHE A 431 22.80 -11.49 2.38
C PHE A 431 21.34 -11.68 2.82
N PHE A 432 20.67 -12.73 2.31
CA PHE A 432 19.27 -13.02 2.62
C PHE A 432 19.08 -13.35 4.10
N ASP A 433 19.96 -14.17 4.67
CA ASP A 433 19.90 -14.52 6.08
C ASP A 433 20.06 -13.30 6.99
N HIS A 434 20.95 -12.36 6.63
CA HIS A 434 21.17 -11.15 7.41
C HIS A 434 20.04 -10.12 7.24
N HIS A 435 19.62 -9.81 6.01
CA HIS A 435 18.67 -8.73 5.77
C HIS A 435 17.20 -9.15 5.86
N LEU A 436 16.88 -10.40 5.49
CA LEU A 436 15.50 -10.89 5.42
C LEU A 436 15.12 -11.74 6.65
N ARG A 437 16.03 -12.60 7.11
CA ARG A 437 15.76 -13.61 8.16
C ARG A 437 16.34 -13.29 9.54
N SER A 438 17.05 -12.18 9.68
CA SER A 438 17.61 -11.73 10.95
C SER A 438 17.03 -10.39 11.43
N THR A 439 17.12 -10.18 12.75
CA THR A 439 16.83 -8.91 13.43
C THR A 439 18.09 -8.08 13.70
N ALA A 440 19.27 -8.57 13.30
CA ALA A 440 20.51 -7.82 13.43
C ALA A 440 20.45 -6.50 12.65
N ASP A 441 21.07 -5.46 13.21
CA ASP A 441 21.20 -4.18 12.53
C ASP A 441 22.18 -4.30 11.34
N THR A 442 21.86 -3.58 10.26
CA THR A 442 22.71 -3.46 9.06
C THR A 442 23.88 -2.51 9.31
N ASP A 443 25.08 -2.85 8.85
CA ASP A 443 26.20 -1.90 8.75
C ASP A 443 25.96 -0.93 7.58
N TRP A 444 25.24 0.16 7.87
CA TRP A 444 24.88 1.15 6.87
C TRP A 444 26.09 1.92 6.32
N GLU A 445 27.14 2.12 7.11
CA GLU A 445 28.36 2.78 6.62
C GLU A 445 29.02 1.94 5.52
N ALA A 446 29.13 0.62 5.73
CA ALA A 446 29.63 -0.30 4.71
C ALA A 446 28.73 -0.36 3.47
N VAL A 447 27.40 -0.28 3.63
CA VAL A 447 26.45 -0.22 2.50
C VAL A 447 26.68 1.06 1.68
N PHE A 448 26.71 2.23 2.30
CA PHE A 448 26.88 3.51 1.59
C PHE A 448 28.27 3.68 0.98
N ALA A 449 29.30 3.12 1.60
CA ALA A 449 30.66 3.15 1.08
C ALA A 449 30.75 2.53 -0.33
N LYS A 450 29.90 1.56 -0.69
CA LYS A 450 29.85 0.96 -2.04
C LYS A 450 29.56 1.99 -3.14
N ALA A 451 28.80 3.03 -2.83
CA ALA A 451 28.48 4.13 -3.74
C ALA A 451 29.31 5.40 -3.49
N GLY A 452 30.40 5.31 -2.72
CA GLY A 452 31.21 6.50 -2.38
C GLY A 452 30.44 7.51 -1.54
N LEU A 453 29.56 7.02 -0.67
CA LEU A 453 28.79 7.81 0.28
C LEU A 453 29.26 7.51 1.71
N THR A 454 29.10 8.49 2.58
CA THR A 454 29.32 8.38 4.04
C THR A 454 28.03 8.64 4.77
N LEU A 455 27.80 7.90 5.84
CA LEU A 455 26.75 8.16 6.81
C LEU A 455 27.38 8.85 8.02
N SER A 456 26.84 10.00 8.40
CA SER A 456 27.34 10.74 9.57
C SER A 456 26.18 11.08 10.50
N VAL A 457 26.41 10.99 11.81
CA VAL A 457 25.48 11.52 12.81
C VAL A 457 25.62 13.04 12.79
N GLU A 458 24.58 13.74 12.34
CA GLU A 458 24.55 15.20 12.34
C GLU A 458 24.18 15.75 13.71
N ARG A 459 23.26 15.07 14.39
CA ARG A 459 22.78 15.44 15.72
C ARG A 459 22.34 14.21 16.50
N GLU A 460 22.53 14.24 17.82
CA GLU A 460 21.92 13.29 18.75
C GLU A 460 21.26 14.09 19.87
N THR A 461 19.96 13.86 20.08
CA THR A 461 19.16 14.58 21.08
C THR A 461 18.69 13.65 22.20
N PRO A 462 18.66 14.11 23.47
CA PRO A 462 18.09 13.35 24.56
C PRO A 462 16.61 13.05 24.29
N ALA A 463 16.21 11.81 24.55
CA ALA A 463 14.85 11.37 24.34
C ALA A 463 14.36 10.50 25.50
N LEU A 464 13.14 10.75 25.97
CA LEU A 464 12.41 9.82 26.83
C LEU A 464 12.04 8.54 26.07
N GLN A 465 11.99 8.62 24.73
CA GLN A 465 11.58 7.51 23.86
C GLN A 465 10.14 7.07 24.18
N ALA A 466 9.27 8.06 24.36
CA ALA A 466 7.83 7.92 24.58
C ALA A 466 7.10 9.03 23.81
N ARG A 467 5.89 8.75 23.36
CA ARG A 467 5.02 9.74 22.71
C ARG A 467 4.20 10.46 23.75
N LEU A 468 4.28 11.78 23.75
CA LEU A 468 3.66 12.63 24.76
C LEU A 468 2.60 13.54 24.14
N ALA A 469 1.47 13.69 24.82
CA ALA A 469 0.46 14.69 24.51
C ALA A 469 0.26 15.66 25.67
N ALA A 470 0.09 16.94 25.35
CA ALA A 470 -0.24 17.93 26.36
C ALA A 470 -1.61 17.62 26.99
N LYS A 471 -1.67 17.60 28.31
CA LYS A 471 -2.91 17.43 29.08
C LYS A 471 -2.91 18.41 30.24
N GLU A 472 -4.07 18.69 30.81
CA GLU A 472 -4.15 19.55 32.00
C GLU A 472 -3.21 19.02 33.09
N GLY A 473 -2.37 19.89 33.64
CA GLY A 473 -1.43 19.56 34.70
C GLY A 473 -0.07 18.99 34.25
N GLY A 474 0.10 18.54 33.00
CA GLY A 474 1.35 17.90 32.57
C GLY A 474 1.36 17.36 31.14
N MET A 475 2.16 16.30 30.91
CA MET A 475 2.29 15.61 29.63
C MET A 475 1.84 14.15 29.79
N LEU A 476 0.78 13.75 29.11
CA LEU A 476 0.29 12.38 29.08
C LEU A 476 1.21 11.52 28.22
N ILE A 477 1.66 10.38 28.74
CA ILE A 477 2.31 9.35 27.94
C ILE A 477 1.23 8.58 27.18
N GLU A 478 1.22 8.72 25.86
CA GLU A 478 0.27 8.03 24.99
C GLU A 478 0.83 6.73 24.41
N ASP A 479 2.16 6.62 24.38
CA ASP A 479 2.86 5.42 23.92
C ASP A 479 4.28 5.39 24.50
N VAL A 480 4.82 4.18 24.72
CA VAL A 480 6.18 3.97 25.20
C VAL A 480 6.91 3.06 24.23
N ARG A 481 8.11 3.50 23.78
CA ARG A 481 8.95 2.69 22.91
C ARG A 481 9.56 1.54 23.71
N ALA A 482 9.32 0.31 23.26
CA ALA A 482 9.92 -0.88 23.85
C ALA A 482 11.45 -0.78 23.82
N GLN A 483 12.08 -1.28 24.89
CA GLN A 483 13.51 -1.19 25.21
C GLN A 483 14.02 0.27 25.29
N GLY A 484 13.12 1.24 25.40
CA GLY A 484 13.43 2.66 25.48
C GLY A 484 13.67 3.17 26.90
N ALA A 485 14.18 4.40 27.00
CA ALA A 485 14.47 5.08 28.27
C ALA A 485 13.25 5.14 29.22
N ALA A 486 12.06 5.46 28.69
CA ALA A 486 10.84 5.48 29.47
C ALA A 486 10.44 4.09 29.99
N GLU A 487 10.53 3.04 29.16
CA GLU A 487 10.20 1.68 29.58
C GLU A 487 11.15 1.18 30.67
N HIS A 488 12.46 1.36 30.49
CA HIS A 488 13.46 0.99 31.50
C HIS A 488 13.26 1.70 32.84
N ALA A 489 12.72 2.92 32.83
CA ALA A 489 12.37 3.67 34.02
C ALA A 489 11.00 3.28 34.63
N GLY A 490 10.28 2.33 34.02
CA GLY A 490 8.98 1.85 34.47
C GLY A 490 7.81 2.81 34.18
N LEU A 491 8.01 3.76 33.26
CA LEU A 491 6.94 4.61 32.74
C LEU A 491 6.09 3.82 31.74
N MET A 492 4.79 4.12 31.67
CA MET A 492 3.84 3.42 30.81
C MET A 492 2.79 4.36 30.22
N THR A 493 2.13 3.89 29.17
CA THR A 493 0.95 4.55 28.60
C THR A 493 -0.10 4.84 29.69
N GLY A 494 -0.59 6.07 29.72
CA GLY A 494 -1.54 6.56 30.71
C GLY A 494 -0.92 7.36 31.86
N ASP A 495 0.41 7.29 32.05
CA ASP A 495 1.09 8.12 33.05
C ASP A 495 1.04 9.61 32.67
N LEU A 496 0.73 10.48 33.63
CA LEU A 496 0.77 11.93 33.45
C LEU A 496 2.06 12.49 34.06
N LEU A 497 3.05 12.76 33.22
CA LEU A 497 4.31 13.42 33.61
C LEU A 497 4.01 14.84 34.08
N VAL A 498 4.44 15.19 35.29
CA VAL A 498 4.25 16.54 35.86
C VAL A 498 5.56 17.29 36.05
N ALA A 499 6.68 16.58 36.22
CA ALA A 499 8.00 17.19 36.28
C ALA A 499 9.11 16.28 35.74
N ILE A 500 10.13 16.90 35.15
CA ILE A 500 11.39 16.30 34.69
C ILE A 500 12.52 17.09 35.35
N GLY A 501 13.24 16.44 36.26
CA GLY A 501 14.17 17.11 37.15
C GLY A 501 13.44 18.07 38.08
N ASP A 502 13.91 19.31 38.12
CA ASP A 502 13.32 20.43 38.85
C ASP A 502 12.34 21.26 38.00
N ARG A 503 12.00 20.80 36.78
CA ARG A 503 11.20 21.55 35.80
C ARG A 503 9.83 20.94 35.59
N LYS A 504 8.82 21.77 35.42
CA LYS A 504 7.46 21.34 35.06
C LYS A 504 7.45 20.69 33.67
N ALA A 505 6.87 19.50 33.57
CA ALA A 505 6.64 18.83 32.29
C ALA A 505 5.61 19.63 31.47
N THR A 506 6.06 20.18 30.35
CA THR A 506 5.25 20.98 29.42
C THR A 506 5.65 20.64 27.99
N ALA A 507 4.79 20.94 27.01
CA ALA A 507 5.11 20.72 25.61
C ALA A 507 6.40 21.44 25.18
N ALA A 508 6.64 22.64 25.71
CA ALA A 508 7.87 23.40 25.45
C ALA A 508 9.12 22.71 26.01
N LEU A 509 9.05 22.17 27.25
CA LEU A 509 10.18 21.43 27.83
C LEU A 509 10.45 20.13 27.06
N THR A 510 9.41 19.34 26.80
CA THR A 510 9.55 18.04 26.15
C THR A 510 9.90 18.14 24.67
N GLY A 511 9.55 19.25 24.01
CA GLY A 511 9.95 19.56 22.64
C GLY A 511 11.38 20.09 22.48
N SER A 512 12.04 20.46 23.58
CA SER A 512 13.40 21.02 23.61
C SER A 512 14.22 20.43 24.76
N LEU A 513 14.18 19.11 24.96
CA LEU A 513 14.92 18.44 26.03
C LEU A 513 16.42 18.70 25.95
N ASP A 514 16.95 18.83 24.74
CA ASP A 514 18.35 19.09 24.43
C ASP A 514 18.85 20.46 24.93
N ALA A 515 17.95 21.40 25.20
CA ALA A 515 18.31 22.68 25.81
C ALA A 515 18.69 22.54 27.30
N TYR A 516 18.33 21.42 27.94
CA TYR A 516 18.48 21.22 29.38
C TYR A 516 19.24 19.94 29.75
N PHE A 517 19.21 18.92 28.90
CA PHE A 517 19.73 17.59 29.17
C PHE A 517 20.56 17.07 27.99
N LYS A 518 21.28 15.97 28.21
CA LYS A 518 22.05 15.25 27.21
C LYS A 518 21.66 13.77 27.20
N PRO A 519 21.86 13.07 26.07
CA PRO A 519 21.77 11.61 26.06
C PRO A 519 22.68 11.02 27.15
N GLY A 520 22.16 10.06 27.90
CA GLY A 520 22.85 9.43 29.03
C GLY A 520 22.67 10.14 30.38
N ASP A 521 22.11 11.35 30.43
CA ASP A 521 21.79 11.99 31.72
C ASP A 521 20.69 11.21 32.45
N THR A 522 20.91 10.93 33.73
CA THR A 522 19.91 10.32 34.62
C THR A 522 19.21 11.39 35.44
N ILE A 523 17.91 11.58 35.21
CA ILE A 523 17.11 12.68 35.77
C ILE A 523 15.88 12.11 36.50
N PRO A 524 15.56 12.60 37.71
CA PRO A 524 14.33 12.21 38.39
C PRO A 524 13.10 12.73 37.64
N VAL A 525 12.11 11.87 37.43
CA VAL A 525 10.86 12.17 36.73
C VAL A 525 9.69 11.87 37.66
N TYR A 526 8.75 12.81 37.74
CA TYR A 526 7.58 12.73 38.60
C TYR A 526 6.31 12.67 37.75
N PHE A 527 5.42 11.73 38.07
CA PHE A 527 4.23 11.47 37.29
C PHE A 527 3.06 10.99 38.16
N PHE A 528 1.84 11.21 37.67
CA PHE A 528 0.65 10.59 38.24
C PHE A 528 0.29 9.32 37.50
N ARG A 529 0.00 8.26 38.27
CA ARG A 529 -0.61 7.02 37.80
C ARG A 529 -1.79 6.69 38.70
N ASN A 530 -2.98 6.57 38.14
CA ASN A 530 -4.21 6.34 38.91
C ASN A 530 -4.36 7.32 40.08
N ASP A 531 -4.15 8.62 39.81
CA ASP A 531 -4.19 9.74 40.78
C ASP A 531 -3.21 9.65 41.96
N ARG A 532 -2.18 8.81 41.86
CA ARG A 532 -1.09 8.74 42.84
C ARG A 532 0.19 9.30 42.26
N LEU A 533 0.87 10.14 43.03
CA LEU A 533 2.17 10.67 42.64
C LEU A 533 3.24 9.59 42.79
N HIS A 534 3.98 9.37 41.72
CA HIS A 534 5.14 8.49 41.65
C HIS A 534 6.38 9.30 41.24
N ALA A 535 7.53 8.74 41.55
CA ALA A 535 8.83 9.23 41.09
C ALA A 535 9.65 8.04 40.60
N THR A 536 10.41 8.25 39.54
CA THR A 536 11.39 7.30 39.00
C THR A 536 12.60 8.07 38.48
N GLU A 537 13.71 7.40 38.20
CA GLU A 537 14.84 7.99 37.50
C GLU A 537 14.84 7.54 36.05
N VAL A 538 14.95 8.49 35.12
CA VAL A 538 15.05 8.20 33.69
C VAL A 538 16.46 8.54 33.22
N THR A 539 17.18 7.55 32.70
CA THR A 539 18.40 7.79 31.90
C THR A 539 17.98 8.07 30.47
N PHE A 540 18.11 9.31 30.01
CA PHE A 540 17.71 9.70 28.67
C PHE A 540 18.44 8.90 27.60
N GLY A 541 17.70 8.35 26.64
CA GLY A 541 18.29 7.77 25.44
C GLY A 541 18.74 8.86 24.46
N GLY A 542 19.41 8.44 23.39
CA GLY A 542 19.75 9.31 22.25
C GLY A 542 18.87 8.97 21.06
N ASP A 543 18.19 9.98 20.50
CA ASP A 543 17.60 9.88 19.17
C ASP A 543 18.50 10.63 18.18
N ARG A 544 18.99 9.92 17.17
CA ARG A 544 19.95 10.44 16.18
C ARG A 544 19.25 11.03 14.97
N GLN A 545 19.96 11.93 14.31
CA GLN A 545 19.68 12.42 12.96
C GLN A 545 20.92 12.17 12.11
N TYR A 546 20.69 11.63 10.92
CA TYR A 546 21.77 11.26 9.99
C TYR A 546 21.85 12.21 8.81
N ALA A 547 23.04 12.29 8.23
CA ALA A 547 23.26 12.88 6.92
C ALA A 547 24.10 11.93 6.06
N ILE A 548 23.67 11.76 4.81
CA ILE A 548 24.37 10.96 3.80
C ILE A 548 25.05 11.92 2.81
N ARG A 549 26.37 11.81 2.66
CA ARG A 549 27.17 12.72 1.81
C ARG A 549 28.17 11.98 0.94
N PRO A 550 28.46 12.46 -0.28
CA PRO A 550 29.57 11.93 -1.09
C PRO A 550 30.90 12.06 -0.35
N VAL A 551 31.77 11.07 -0.52
CA VAL A 551 33.18 11.18 -0.08
C VAL A 551 33.94 12.18 -0.96
N GLU A 552 35.02 12.76 -0.43
CA GLU A 552 35.86 13.71 -1.18
C GLU A 552 36.62 13.06 -2.35
N ALA A 553 37.02 11.79 -2.21
CA ALA A 553 37.80 11.05 -3.19
C ALA A 553 37.21 9.66 -3.45
N PRO A 554 36.09 9.57 -4.21
CA PRO A 554 35.51 8.27 -4.57
C PRO A 554 36.42 7.53 -5.55
N THR A 555 36.43 6.21 -5.46
CA THR A 555 37.03 5.35 -6.50
C THR A 555 36.23 5.46 -7.80
N PRO A 556 36.83 5.12 -8.97
CA PRO A 556 36.10 5.13 -10.23
C PRO A 556 34.86 4.23 -10.24
N LEU A 557 34.86 3.12 -9.50
CA LEU A 557 33.69 2.24 -9.38
C LEU A 557 32.57 2.91 -8.55
N GLN A 558 32.91 3.48 -7.40
CA GLN A 558 31.96 4.20 -6.54
C GLN A 558 31.26 5.34 -7.29
N GLU A 559 32.02 6.14 -8.05
CA GLU A 559 31.47 7.22 -8.86
C GLU A 559 30.49 6.70 -9.93
N ARG A 560 30.87 5.63 -10.64
CA ARG A 560 29.97 4.98 -11.62
C ARG A 560 28.71 4.44 -10.97
N ILE A 561 28.82 3.74 -9.82
CA ILE A 561 27.68 3.19 -9.08
C ILE A 561 26.71 4.31 -8.72
N LEU A 562 27.21 5.37 -8.09
CA LEU A 562 26.40 6.49 -7.64
C LEU A 562 25.70 7.22 -8.79
N GLN A 563 26.41 7.39 -9.92
CA GLN A 563 25.86 8.02 -11.10
C GLN A 563 24.76 7.16 -11.75
N THR A 564 24.99 5.87 -11.98
CA THR A 564 24.03 5.00 -12.68
C THR A 564 22.89 4.53 -11.79
N TRP A 565 23.09 4.46 -10.47
CA TRP A 565 22.04 4.18 -9.51
C TRP A 565 20.94 5.24 -9.55
N LEU A 566 21.35 6.51 -9.52
CA LEU A 566 20.43 7.65 -9.43
C LEU A 566 19.95 8.17 -10.80
N ALA A 567 20.54 7.70 -11.90
CA ALA A 567 20.18 8.12 -13.25
C ALA A 567 18.81 7.58 -13.69
N ALA A 568 18.13 8.34 -14.54
CA ALA A 568 16.90 7.92 -15.20
C ALA A 568 17.10 6.61 -15.98
N PRO A 569 16.11 5.71 -16.01
CA PRO A 569 16.21 4.46 -16.75
C PRO A 569 16.29 4.75 -18.25
N SER A 570 17.18 4.06 -18.96
CA SER A 570 17.18 4.10 -20.42
C SER A 570 16.00 3.29 -20.96
N ARG A 571 15.30 3.80 -21.98
CA ARG A 571 14.27 3.03 -22.68
C ARG A 571 14.90 1.73 -23.20
N ILE A 572 14.32 0.59 -22.83
CA ILE A 572 14.72 -0.71 -23.38
C ILE A 572 14.41 -0.66 -24.89
N PRO A 573 15.39 -0.90 -25.78
CA PRO A 573 15.11 -0.97 -27.21
C PRO A 573 14.05 -2.05 -27.44
N THR A 574 12.90 -1.68 -27.99
CA THR A 574 11.91 -2.64 -28.47
C THR A 574 12.50 -3.39 -29.65
N TYR A 575 13.24 -4.48 -29.37
CA TYR A 575 13.50 -5.46 -30.40
C TYR A 575 12.17 -6.13 -30.70
N VAL A 576 11.60 -5.80 -31.87
CA VAL A 576 10.49 -6.56 -32.46
C VAL A 576 10.97 -8.01 -32.53
N ARG A 577 10.41 -8.88 -31.66
CA ARG A 577 10.51 -10.33 -31.80
C ARG A 577 9.26 -10.84 -32.47
#